data_AF-A0A1H4CCY7-F1
#
_entry.id   AF-A0A1H4CCY7-F1
#
_cell.length_a   1.000
_cell.length_b   1.000
_cell.length_c   1.000
_cell.angle_alpha   90.00
_cell.angle_beta   90.00
_cell.angle_gamma   90.00
#
_symmetry.space_group_name_H-M   'P 1'
#
loop_
_entity.id
_entity.type
_entity.pdbx_description
1 polymer ?
#
loop_
_entity_poly.entity_id
_entity_poly.type
_entity_poly.pdbx_seq_one_letter_code
_entity_poly.pdbx_strand_id
1 'polypeptide(L)'
;MPRIRTVGVLATTSALALALSGCSVLTAFEPHVDSAIWDTAKEMKASNTALIGSPTFVPDDATIIRVDYDTTNGSAIMTYSSKTLLAPNVCSGNVATPKPPIEDSWWPVQGIPPQASKCPNGWAAFAIGEQVWAVKSPAK
;
A
#
# COMPACT_ATOMS: atom_id res chain seq x y z
N MET A 1 45.98 -49.35 47.53
CA MET A 1 46.80 -48.30 46.88
C MET A 1 47.80 -49.01 45.98
N PRO A 2 47.91 -48.66 44.67
CA PRO A 2 48.48 -47.37 44.26
C PRO A 2 47.83 -46.67 43.03
N ARG A 3 48.09 -45.35 42.99
CA ARG A 3 48.26 -44.40 41.87
C ARG A 3 47.10 -44.08 40.89
N ILE A 4 46.49 -42.94 41.21
CA ILE A 4 45.91 -41.89 40.37
C ILE A 4 46.48 -41.82 38.93
N ARG A 5 45.59 -41.72 37.95
CA ARG A 5 45.77 -40.86 36.77
C ARG A 5 44.47 -40.15 36.41
N THR A 6 44.39 -38.88 36.81
CA THR A 6 43.45 -37.90 36.28
C THR A 6 43.91 -37.51 34.88
N VAL A 7 43.09 -37.78 33.87
CA VAL A 7 43.14 -37.18 32.52
C VAL A 7 41.68 -36.84 32.25
N GLY A 8 41.23 -35.61 32.06
CA GLY A 8 41.92 -34.44 31.53
C GLY A 8 41.36 -34.17 30.13
N VAL A 9 40.40 -33.24 30.09
CA VAL A 9 40.09 -32.33 28.98
C VAL A 9 39.38 -32.89 27.72
N LEU A 10 38.15 -32.44 27.46
CA LEU A 10 37.82 -31.39 26.47
C LEU A 10 36.36 -31.47 26.03
N ALA A 11 35.72 -30.31 26.07
CA ALA A 11 34.36 -30.04 25.65
C ALA A 11 34.10 -30.40 24.17
N THR A 12 32.92 -30.94 23.90
CA THR A 12 32.30 -30.91 22.56
C THR A 12 30.83 -30.47 22.66
N THR A 13 30.57 -29.41 23.42
CA THR A 13 29.42 -28.55 23.16
C THR A 13 29.84 -27.59 22.07
N SER A 14 29.32 -27.75 20.84
CA SER A 14 29.03 -26.69 19.84
C SER A 14 29.14 -27.22 18.41
N ALA A 15 28.05 -27.74 17.86
CA ALA A 15 27.94 -27.91 16.40
C ALA A 15 26.48 -27.83 15.89
N LEU A 16 25.61 -27.05 16.55
CA LEU A 16 24.20 -26.90 16.15
C LEU A 16 23.74 -25.45 15.94
N ALA A 17 24.66 -24.47 15.91
CA ALA A 17 24.30 -23.05 15.80
C ALA A 17 24.39 -22.45 14.38
N LEU A 18 24.69 -23.23 13.33
CA LEU A 18 24.90 -22.70 11.97
C LEU A 18 23.68 -22.84 11.04
N ALA A 19 22.53 -23.31 11.52
CA ALA A 19 21.33 -23.50 10.69
C ALA A 19 20.25 -22.41 10.84
N LEU A 20 20.47 -21.36 11.66
CA LEU A 20 19.49 -20.28 11.87
C LEU A 20 19.81 -18.98 11.12
N SER A 21 20.89 -18.91 10.34
CA SER A 21 21.22 -17.73 9.53
C SER A 21 20.39 -17.60 8.23
N GLY A 22 19.47 -18.53 7.97
CA GLY A 22 18.65 -18.57 6.75
C GLY A 22 17.40 -17.69 6.75
N CYS A 23 16.95 -17.15 7.89
CA CYS A 23 15.72 -16.33 7.94
C CYS A 23 15.95 -14.83 7.69
N SER A 24 17.20 -14.36 7.64
CA SER A 24 17.52 -12.93 7.53
C SER A 24 17.40 -12.34 6.12
N VAL A 25 17.16 -13.18 5.10
CA VAL A 25 17.11 -12.76 3.68
C VAL A 25 15.68 -12.37 3.26
N LEU A 26 14.66 -12.69 4.05
CA LEU A 26 13.26 -12.47 3.64
C LEU A 26 12.82 -10.99 3.71
N THR A 27 13.39 -10.18 4.59
CA THR A 27 13.01 -8.77 4.74
C THR A 27 13.56 -7.84 3.64
N ALA A 28 14.50 -8.33 2.83
CA ALA A 28 15.06 -7.56 1.70
C ALA A 28 14.19 -7.63 0.42
N PHE A 29 13.18 -8.50 0.41
CA PHE A 29 12.29 -8.72 -0.73
C PHE A 29 10.83 -8.41 -0.43
N GLU A 30 10.50 -7.85 0.73
CA GLU A 30 9.15 -7.37 0.99
C GLU A 30 8.84 -6.21 0.03
N PRO A 31 7.88 -6.38 -0.90
CA PRO A 31 7.52 -5.32 -1.80
C PRO A 31 7.00 -4.14 -0.99
N HIS A 32 7.55 -2.96 -1.23
CA HIS A 32 7.12 -1.74 -0.53
C HIS A 32 5.69 -1.33 -0.90
N VAL A 33 5.12 -1.94 -1.94
CA VAL A 33 3.75 -1.71 -2.39
C VAL A 33 2.84 -2.80 -1.85
N ASP A 34 1.90 -2.40 -1.01
CA ASP A 34 0.80 -3.22 -0.52
C ASP A 34 -0.49 -2.91 -1.30
N SER A 35 -1.46 -3.82 -1.22
CA SER A 35 -2.79 -3.64 -1.81
C SER A 35 -3.90 -3.87 -0.79
N ALA A 36 -5.02 -3.19 -0.99
CA ALA A 36 -6.25 -3.43 -0.23
C ALA A 36 -7.47 -3.31 -1.14
N ILE A 37 -8.48 -4.14 -0.87
CA ILE A 37 -9.74 -4.16 -1.61
C ILE A 37 -10.89 -4.18 -0.60
N TRP A 38 -11.90 -3.37 -0.86
CA TRP A 38 -13.15 -3.33 -0.09
C TRP A 38 -14.33 -3.39 -1.05
N ASP A 39 -15.37 -4.14 -0.68
CA ASP A 39 -16.56 -4.24 -1.51
C ASP A 39 -17.36 -2.94 -1.45
N THR A 40 -17.31 -2.23 -0.31
CA THR A 40 -18.08 -1.01 -0.07
C THR A 40 -17.27 0.10 0.62
N ALA A 41 -17.70 1.35 0.43
CA ALA A 41 -17.17 2.51 1.16
C ALA A 41 -17.29 2.37 2.69
N LYS A 42 -18.33 1.68 3.17
CA LYS A 42 -18.54 1.43 4.59
C LYS A 42 -17.41 0.59 5.19
N GLU A 43 -17.01 -0.47 4.50
CA GLU A 43 -15.90 -1.35 4.93
C GLU A 43 -14.58 -0.59 4.90
N MET A 44 -14.31 0.16 3.83
CA MET A 44 -13.11 0.99 3.73
C MET A 44 -13.04 1.98 4.89
N LYS A 45 -14.14 2.70 5.19
CA LYS A 45 -14.20 3.69 6.28
C LYS A 45 -14.07 3.07 7.68
N ALA A 46 -14.42 1.80 7.84
CA ALA A 46 -14.22 1.06 9.08
C ALA A 46 -12.77 0.53 9.24
N SER A 47 -11.98 0.55 8.16
CA SER A 47 -10.58 0.12 8.16
C SER A 47 -9.61 1.26 8.48
N ASN A 48 -8.34 0.92 8.74
CA ASN A 48 -7.30 1.93 8.96
C ASN A 48 -6.78 2.49 7.62
N THR A 49 -7.42 3.54 7.11
CA THR A 49 -7.01 4.20 5.86
C THR A 49 -5.93 5.27 6.05
N ALA A 50 -5.36 5.43 7.24
CA ALA A 50 -4.36 6.47 7.50
C ALA A 50 -3.11 6.31 6.61
N LEU A 51 -2.71 5.05 6.33
CA LEU A 51 -1.57 4.71 5.47
C LEU A 51 -1.74 5.19 4.02
N ILE A 52 -2.98 5.29 3.55
CA ILE A 52 -3.32 5.78 2.21
C ILE A 52 -3.81 7.25 2.24
N GLY A 53 -3.61 7.94 3.36
CA GLY A 53 -3.99 9.35 3.50
C GLY A 53 -5.49 9.61 3.61
N SER A 54 -6.27 8.67 4.13
CA SER A 54 -7.70 8.82 4.47
C SER A 54 -8.52 9.49 3.36
N PRO A 55 -8.88 8.76 2.29
CA PRO A 55 -9.48 9.31 1.07
C PRO A 55 -10.94 9.73 1.30
N THR A 56 -11.16 10.88 1.93
CA THR A 56 -12.49 11.41 2.26
C THR A 56 -13.34 11.77 1.05
N PHE A 57 -12.74 11.82 -0.15
CA PHE A 57 -13.44 12.07 -1.41
C PHE A 57 -14.22 10.86 -1.92
N VAL A 58 -14.04 9.68 -1.31
CA VAL A 58 -14.81 8.47 -1.67
C VAL A 58 -16.25 8.60 -1.12
N PRO A 59 -17.27 8.65 -2.00
CA PRO A 59 -18.66 8.78 -1.58
C PRO A 59 -19.19 7.48 -0.94
N ASP A 60 -20.33 7.58 -0.24
CA ASP A 60 -20.92 6.44 0.48
C ASP A 60 -21.45 5.32 -0.44
N ASP A 61 -21.77 5.65 -1.69
CA ASP A 61 -22.23 4.69 -2.70
C ASP A 61 -21.08 4.00 -3.45
N ALA A 62 -19.82 4.27 -3.08
CA ALA A 62 -18.68 3.67 -3.75
C ALA A 62 -18.58 2.16 -3.45
N THR A 63 -18.28 1.41 -4.50
CA THR A 63 -18.16 -0.05 -4.50
C THR A 63 -16.89 -0.49 -5.23
N ILE A 64 -16.45 -1.72 -4.95
CA ILE A 64 -15.27 -2.33 -5.58
C ILE A 64 -14.06 -1.38 -5.47
N ILE A 65 -13.77 -0.97 -4.24
CA ILE A 65 -12.69 -0.02 -3.95
C ILE A 65 -11.41 -0.81 -3.92
N ARG A 66 -10.50 -0.52 -4.84
CA ARG A 66 -9.14 -1.08 -4.88
C ARG A 66 -8.13 0.03 -4.65
N VAL A 67 -7.12 -0.24 -3.84
CA VAL A 67 -5.97 0.64 -3.64
C VAL A 67 -4.69 -0.17 -3.67
N ASP A 68 -3.68 0.35 -4.35
CA ASP A 68 -2.29 -0.08 -4.20
C ASP A 68 -1.51 1.12 -3.65
N TYR A 69 -0.67 0.90 -2.64
CA TYR A 69 0.02 1.97 -1.92
C TYR A 69 1.41 1.58 -1.47
N ASP A 70 2.33 2.53 -1.55
CA ASP A 70 3.70 2.39 -1.13
C ASP A 70 3.83 2.74 0.36
N THR A 71 4.20 1.76 1.17
CA THR A 71 4.37 1.85 2.63
C THR A 71 5.55 2.70 3.06
N THR A 72 6.46 3.04 2.14
CA THR A 72 7.68 3.82 2.43
C THR A 72 7.49 5.31 2.12
N ASN A 73 6.93 5.65 0.96
CA ASN A 73 6.77 7.04 0.54
C ASN A 73 5.32 7.56 0.57
N GLY A 74 4.36 6.68 0.91
CA GLY A 74 2.95 7.00 1.05
C GLY A 74 2.25 7.35 -0.27
N SER A 75 2.87 7.07 -1.42
CA SER A 75 2.21 7.20 -2.71
C SER A 75 1.17 6.10 -2.90
N ALA A 76 0.12 6.37 -3.68
CA ALA A 76 -0.96 5.40 -3.86
C ALA A 76 -1.69 5.61 -5.19
N ILE A 77 -2.31 4.56 -5.68
CA ILE A 77 -3.30 4.59 -6.73
C ILE A 77 -4.58 3.93 -6.22
N MET A 78 -5.73 4.48 -6.60
CA MET A 78 -7.04 3.99 -6.17
C MET A 78 -8.01 3.95 -7.33
N THR A 79 -8.94 3.00 -7.31
CA THR A 79 -10.12 3.02 -8.16
C THR A 79 -11.36 2.51 -7.43
N TYR A 80 -12.54 3.00 -7.84
CA TYR A 80 -13.83 2.52 -7.35
C TYR A 80 -14.95 2.87 -8.33
N SER A 81 -16.08 2.17 -8.24
CA SER A 81 -17.30 2.48 -8.99
C SER A 81 -18.27 3.27 -8.11
N SER A 82 -18.84 4.36 -8.62
CA SER A 82 -19.82 5.19 -7.90
C SER A 82 -20.65 6.01 -8.88
N LYS A 83 -21.95 6.19 -8.61
CA LYS A 83 -22.79 7.13 -9.37
C LYS A 83 -22.53 8.57 -8.97
N THR A 84 -22.18 8.77 -7.70
CA THR A 84 -21.84 10.08 -7.14
C THR A 84 -20.46 10.56 -7.61
N LEU A 85 -19.60 9.65 -8.06
CA LEU A 85 -18.20 9.86 -8.44
C LEU A 85 -17.35 10.35 -7.27
N LEU A 86 -17.52 11.60 -6.84
CA LEU A 86 -16.76 12.20 -5.74
C LEU A 86 -17.72 12.67 -4.65
N ALA A 87 -17.34 12.48 -3.39
CA ALA A 87 -18.07 13.05 -2.27
C ALA A 87 -18.23 14.58 -2.46
N PRO A 88 -19.44 15.12 -2.28
CA PRO A 88 -19.72 16.52 -2.61
C PRO A 88 -18.93 17.46 -1.71
N ASN A 89 -18.42 18.55 -2.29
CA ASN A 89 -17.66 19.60 -1.60
C ASN A 89 -16.34 19.13 -0.94
N VAL A 90 -15.81 17.95 -1.29
CA VAL A 90 -14.53 17.46 -0.75
C VAL A 90 -13.35 17.86 -1.64
N CYS A 91 -13.42 17.53 -2.93
CA CYS A 91 -12.38 17.93 -3.89
C CYS A 91 -12.63 19.38 -4.35
N SER A 92 -11.56 20.16 -4.52
CA SER A 92 -11.65 21.57 -4.88
C SER A 92 -10.54 21.97 -5.86
N GLY A 93 -10.94 22.59 -6.97
CA GLY A 93 -10.04 22.96 -8.05
C GLY A 93 -9.59 21.79 -8.91
N ASN A 94 -8.82 22.11 -9.95
CA ASN A 94 -8.30 21.16 -10.92
C ASN A 94 -6.78 21.22 -10.96
N VAL A 95 -6.15 20.08 -11.16
CA VAL A 95 -4.72 19.93 -11.40
C VAL A 95 -4.50 19.15 -12.70
N ALA A 96 -3.32 19.25 -13.29
CA ALA A 96 -2.93 18.33 -14.36
C ALA A 96 -2.97 16.90 -13.79
N THR A 97 -3.52 15.96 -14.55
CA THR A 97 -3.62 14.56 -14.10
C THR A 97 -2.22 13.99 -13.87
N PRO A 98 -1.86 13.63 -12.63
CA PRO A 98 -0.53 13.12 -12.34
C PRO A 98 -0.32 11.75 -13.00
N LYS A 99 0.91 11.49 -13.45
CA LYS A 99 1.31 10.11 -13.77
C LYS A 99 1.28 9.29 -12.46
N PRO A 100 0.67 8.09 -12.45
CA PRO A 100 0.69 7.26 -11.26
C PRO A 100 2.13 6.88 -10.88
N PRO A 101 2.49 6.95 -9.59
CA PRO A 101 3.81 6.55 -9.08
C PRO A 101 3.95 5.02 -8.95
N ILE A 102 2.83 4.31 -8.92
CA ILE A 102 2.73 2.85 -8.87
C ILE A 102 2.13 2.39 -10.20
N GLU A 103 2.74 1.37 -10.82
CA GLU A 103 2.24 0.79 -12.06
C GLU A 103 1.54 -0.53 -11.76
N ASP A 104 0.26 -0.64 -12.12
CA ASP A 104 -0.49 -1.89 -12.09
C ASP A 104 -1.37 -2.02 -13.34
N SER A 105 -1.57 -3.26 -13.77
CA SER A 105 -2.35 -3.73 -14.92
C SER A 105 -3.78 -3.21 -15.02
N TRP A 106 -4.41 -2.85 -13.90
CA TRP A 106 -5.79 -2.32 -13.88
C TRP A 106 -5.85 -0.81 -14.09
N TRP A 107 -4.72 -0.11 -14.02
CA TRP A 107 -4.68 1.33 -14.26
C TRP A 107 -5.01 1.63 -15.73
N PRO A 108 -5.87 2.61 -16.03
CA PRO A 108 -6.29 2.89 -17.39
C PRO A 108 -5.12 3.40 -18.21
N VAL A 109 -4.92 2.84 -19.40
CA VAL A 109 -3.88 3.27 -20.36
C VAL A 109 -4.41 4.23 -21.43
N GLN A 110 -5.74 4.39 -21.52
CA GLN A 110 -6.42 5.24 -22.48
C GLN A 110 -7.60 5.94 -21.80
N GLY A 111 -8.06 7.05 -22.39
CA GLY A 111 -9.18 7.82 -21.84
C GLY A 111 -8.86 8.63 -20.59
N ILE A 112 -7.58 8.72 -20.19
CA ILE A 112 -7.14 9.55 -19.07
C ILE A 112 -7.34 11.03 -19.45
N PRO A 113 -8.16 11.80 -18.72
CA PRO A 113 -8.33 13.21 -19.00
C PRO A 113 -7.05 14.00 -18.64
N PRO A 114 -6.79 15.14 -19.29
CA PRO A 114 -5.60 15.95 -19.01
C PRO A 114 -5.66 16.65 -17.64
N GLN A 115 -6.84 16.74 -17.04
CA GLN A 115 -7.07 17.35 -15.74
C GLN A 115 -7.81 16.40 -14.80
N ALA A 116 -7.48 16.49 -13.52
CA ALA A 116 -8.10 15.75 -12.43
C ALA A 116 -8.56 16.73 -11.35
N SER A 117 -9.59 16.37 -10.60
CA SER A 117 -10.04 17.08 -9.40
C SER A 117 -8.99 16.96 -8.30
N LYS A 118 -8.60 18.08 -7.70
CA LYS A 118 -7.67 18.08 -6.57
C LYS A 118 -8.43 17.75 -5.29
N CYS A 119 -8.04 16.68 -4.64
CA CYS A 119 -8.69 16.16 -3.43
C CYS A 119 -7.76 16.31 -2.21
N PRO A 120 -8.30 16.23 -0.97
CA PRO A 120 -7.50 16.33 0.24
C PRO A 120 -6.35 15.31 0.30
N ASN A 121 -5.37 15.57 1.17
CA ASN A 121 -4.27 14.64 1.48
C ASN A 121 -3.40 14.23 0.27
N GLY A 122 -3.30 15.10 -0.74
CA GLY A 122 -2.41 14.90 -1.89
C GLY A 122 -2.99 14.02 -2.99
N TRP A 123 -4.29 13.71 -2.92
CA TRP A 123 -4.99 12.97 -3.95
C TRP A 123 -5.40 13.86 -5.14
N ALA A 124 -5.35 13.29 -6.34
CA ALA A 124 -5.96 13.82 -7.55
C ALA A 124 -6.83 12.73 -8.15
N ALA A 125 -8.10 13.02 -8.45
CA ALA A 125 -9.07 12.03 -8.92
C ALA A 125 -9.73 12.45 -10.24
N PHE A 126 -10.01 11.49 -11.10
CA PHE A 126 -10.75 11.68 -12.35
C PHE A 126 -11.69 10.52 -12.61
N ALA A 127 -12.69 10.74 -13.47
CA ALA A 127 -13.67 9.74 -13.84
C ALA A 127 -13.68 9.47 -15.35
N ILE A 128 -14.12 8.27 -15.71
CA ILE A 128 -14.36 7.74 -17.06
C ILE A 128 -15.58 6.84 -16.89
N GLY A 129 -16.75 7.33 -17.29
CA GLY A 129 -18.02 6.72 -16.90
C GLY A 129 -18.28 6.84 -15.39
N GLU A 130 -18.79 5.77 -14.79
CA GLU A 130 -19.07 5.67 -13.34
C GLU A 130 -17.87 5.14 -12.53
N GLN A 131 -16.72 4.93 -13.17
CA GLN A 131 -15.49 4.53 -12.50
C GLN A 131 -14.66 5.77 -12.20
N VAL A 132 -14.12 5.82 -10.99
CA VAL A 132 -13.17 6.86 -10.55
C VAL A 132 -11.80 6.24 -10.41
N TRP A 133 -10.78 6.99 -10.82
CA TRP A 133 -9.38 6.70 -10.59
C TRP A 133 -8.75 7.85 -9.83
N ALA A 134 -7.90 7.55 -8.88
CA ALA A 134 -7.21 8.56 -8.10
C ALA A 134 -5.74 8.20 -7.92
N VAL A 135 -4.89 9.22 -7.93
CA VAL A 135 -3.46 9.13 -7.66
C VAL A 135 -3.13 9.98 -6.45
N LYS A 136 -2.36 9.43 -5.52
CA LYS A 136 -1.73 10.16 -4.43
C LYS A 136 -0.25 10.28 -4.69
N SER A 137 0.23 11.51 -4.77
CA SER A 137 1.67 11.77 -4.89
C SER A 137 2.41 11.38 -3.60
N PRO A 138 3.72 11.04 -3.68
CA PRO A 138 4.55 10.80 -2.51
C PRO A 138 4.48 11.97 -1.52
N ALA A 139 4.51 11.67 -0.22
CA ALA A 139 4.74 12.70 0.77
C ALA A 139 6.16 13.28 0.56
N LYS A 140 6.28 14.61 0.54
CA LYS A 140 7.59 15.28 0.50
C LYS A 140 8.26 15.22 1.87
#